data_AF-A0A2T5BRP7-F1
#
_entry.id   AF-A0A2T5BRP7-F1
#
_cell.length_a   1.000
_cell.length_b   1.000
_cell.length_c   1.000
_cell.angle_alpha   90.00
_cell.angle_beta   90.00
_cell.angle_gamma   90.00
#
_symmetry.space_group_name_H-M   'P 1'
#
loop_
_entity.id
_entity.type
_entity.pdbx_description
1 polymer ?
#
loop_
_entity_poly.entity_id
_entity_poly.type
_entity_poly.pdbx_seq_one_letter_code
_entity_poly.pdbx_strand_id
1 'polypeptide(L)'
;MTPEQKRRLADMQCLAQILLDRTMEDLRRARTRREVAEFQAERIAVALSGTPETVQDIASRAGAHALWRDDMAARRANLNGEIARCRVAEEQVKKAALRAFGRQAALRNLLDKVR
;
A
#
# COMPACT_ATOMS: atom_id res chain seq x y z
N MET A 1 25.62 -18.22 -30.16
CA MET A 1 25.32 -16.87 -29.64
C MET A 1 26.62 -16.08 -29.60
N THR A 2 26.67 -14.89 -30.19
CA THR A 2 27.89 -14.07 -30.28
C THR A 2 28.27 -13.50 -28.90
N PRO A 3 29.54 -13.13 -28.66
CA PRO A 3 29.96 -12.47 -27.41
C PRO A 3 29.14 -11.20 -27.09
N GLU A 4 28.77 -10.45 -28.12
CA GLU A 4 27.93 -9.25 -27.99
C GLU A 4 26.51 -9.59 -27.53
N GLN A 5 25.91 -10.66 -28.06
CA GLN A 5 24.61 -11.15 -27.61
C GLN A 5 24.65 -11.61 -26.14
N LYS A 6 25.75 -12.25 -25.70
CA LYS A 6 25.96 -12.64 -24.29
C LYS A 6 26.02 -11.41 -23.37
N ARG A 7 26.76 -10.36 -23.75
CA ARG A 7 26.83 -9.11 -23.00
C ARG A 7 25.47 -8.43 -22.89
N ARG A 8 24.76 -8.25 -24.02
CA ARG A 8 23.41 -7.63 -24.02
C ARG A 8 22.42 -8.41 -23.14
N LEU A 9 22.49 -9.73 -23.12
CA LEU A 9 21.63 -10.57 -22.28
C LEU A 9 21.92 -10.38 -20.78
N ALA A 10 23.20 -10.27 -20.40
CA ALA A 10 23.59 -9.95 -19.03
C ALA A 10 23.14 -8.54 -18.61
N ASP A 11 23.28 -7.54 -19.49
CA ASP A 11 22.80 -6.17 -19.23
C ASP A 11 21.28 -6.14 -19.01
N MET A 12 20.52 -6.86 -19.85
CA MET A 12 19.07 -6.99 -19.68
C MET A 12 18.70 -7.68 -18.36
N GLN A 13 19.45 -8.69 -17.93
CA GLN A 13 19.22 -9.34 -16.63
C GLN A 13 19.45 -8.36 -15.47
N CYS A 14 20.53 -7.57 -15.52
CA CYS A 14 20.81 -6.55 -14.53
C CYS A 14 19.66 -5.53 -14.43
N LEU A 15 19.21 -5.00 -15.57
CA LEU A 15 18.07 -4.07 -15.62
C LEU A 15 16.77 -4.71 -15.10
N ALA A 16 16.51 -5.97 -15.43
CA ALA A 16 15.33 -6.68 -14.94
C ALA A 16 15.37 -6.89 -13.41
N GLN A 17 16.55 -7.14 -12.84
CA GLN A 17 16.73 -7.23 -11.39
C GLN A 17 16.47 -5.88 -10.71
N ILE A 18 17.04 -4.78 -11.24
CA ILE A 18 16.81 -3.42 -10.71
C ILE A 18 15.32 -3.08 -10.74
N LEU A 19 14.62 -3.40 -11.84
CA LEU A 19 13.18 -3.19 -11.96
C LEU A 19 12.40 -4.01 -10.92
N LEU A 20 12.78 -5.27 -10.72
CA LEU A 20 12.16 -6.13 -9.71
C LEU A 20 12.34 -5.53 -8.31
N ASP A 21 13.57 -5.20 -7.93
CA ASP A 21 13.89 -4.64 -6.61
C ASP A 21 13.09 -3.34 -6.37
N ARG A 22 13.01 -2.48 -7.40
CA ARG A 22 12.24 -1.25 -7.31
C ARG A 22 10.75 -1.51 -7.12
N THR A 23 10.17 -2.41 -7.90
CA THR A 23 8.73 -2.74 -7.78
C THR A 23 8.38 -3.39 -6.44
N MET A 24 9.30 -4.14 -5.85
CA MET A 24 9.12 -4.73 -4.52
C MET A 24 9.17 -3.66 -3.42
N GLU A 25 10.08 -2.70 -3.53
CA GLU A 25 10.13 -1.54 -2.61
C GLU A 25 8.86 -0.68 -2.73
N ASP A 26 8.38 -0.42 -3.95
CA ASP A 26 7.13 0.30 -4.17
C ASP A 26 5.93 -0.47 -3.58
N LEU A 27 5.93 -1.81 -3.66
CA LEU A 27 4.90 -2.66 -3.06
C LEU A 27 4.92 -2.55 -1.53
N ARG A 28 6.10 -2.58 -0.93
CA ARG A 28 6.28 -2.39 0.52
C ARG A 28 5.72 -1.03 0.96
N ARG A 29 6.06 0.04 0.25
CA ARG A 29 5.56 1.39 0.55
C ARG A 29 4.04 1.49 0.43
N ALA A 30 3.45 0.87 -0.60
CA ALA A 30 2.01 0.84 -0.79
C ALA A 30 1.30 0.12 0.37
N ARG A 31 1.85 -1.01 0.83
CA ARG A 31 1.35 -1.75 2.01
C ARG A 31 1.42 -0.94 3.28
N THR A 32 2.58 -0.35 3.57
CA THR A 32 2.74 0.48 4.77
C THR A 32 1.76 1.65 4.80
N ARG A 33 1.53 2.32 3.66
CA ARG A 33 0.52 3.40 3.57
C ARG A 33 -0.88 2.89 3.88
N ARG A 34 -1.27 1.73 3.34
CA ARG A 34 -2.56 1.10 3.62
C ARG A 34 -2.70 0.77 5.10
N GLU A 35 -1.70 0.13 5.69
CA GLU A 35 -1.69 -0.27 7.10
C GLU A 35 -1.81 0.93 8.05
N VAL A 36 -1.13 2.05 7.74
CA VAL A 36 -1.26 3.29 8.51
C VAL A 36 -2.68 3.85 8.44
N ALA A 37 -3.29 3.88 7.25
CA ALA A 37 -4.66 4.37 7.08
C ALA A 37 -5.69 3.45 7.78
N GLU A 38 -5.52 2.14 7.69
CA GLU A 38 -6.35 1.15 8.39
C GLU A 38 -6.24 1.30 9.91
N PHE A 39 -5.03 1.45 10.45
CA PHE A 39 -4.79 1.69 11.88
C PHE A 39 -5.45 2.98 12.37
N GLN A 40 -5.36 4.07 11.61
CA GLN A 40 -6.03 5.33 11.96
C GLN A 40 -7.55 5.17 11.95
N ALA A 41 -8.12 4.46 10.97
CA ALA A 41 -9.55 4.21 10.89
C ALA A 41 -10.04 3.35 12.06
N GLU A 42 -9.26 2.35 12.47
CA GLU A 42 -9.53 1.53 13.65
C GLU A 42 -9.52 2.36 14.93
N ARG A 43 -8.53 3.25 15.12
CA ARG A 43 -8.50 4.16 16.28
C ARG A 43 -9.75 5.03 16.38
N ILE A 44 -10.26 5.53 15.26
CA ILE A 44 -11.52 6.30 15.25
C ILE A 44 -12.71 5.40 15.59
N ALA A 45 -12.74 4.17 15.08
CA ALA A 45 -13.80 3.22 15.39
C ALA A 45 -13.83 2.86 16.89
N VAL A 46 -12.67 2.65 17.51
CA VAL A 46 -12.56 2.44 18.97
C VAL A 46 -13.03 3.68 19.73
N ALA A 47 -12.59 4.87 19.33
CA ALA A 47 -13.01 6.11 19.98
C ALA A 47 -14.54 6.29 19.94
N LEU A 48 -15.17 6.06 18.79
CA LEU A 48 -16.63 6.15 18.62
C LEU A 48 -17.43 5.15 19.47
N SER A 49 -16.81 4.04 19.86
CA SER A 49 -17.42 2.99 20.69
C SER A 49 -17.40 3.30 22.19
N GLY A 50 -16.57 4.26 22.62
CA GLY A 50 -16.50 4.70 24.02
C GLY A 50 -17.62 5.68 24.38
N THR A 51 -18.08 5.63 25.64
CA THR A 51 -18.93 6.66 26.24
C THR A 51 -18.08 7.79 26.81
N PRO A 52 -18.39 9.08 26.52
CA PRO A 52 -17.70 10.20 27.18
C PRO A 52 -18.12 10.29 28.65
N GLU A 53 -17.17 10.17 29.58
CA GLU A 53 -17.48 10.03 31.02
C GLU A 53 -17.65 11.34 31.82
N THR A 54 -17.35 12.53 31.30
CA THR A 54 -17.23 13.71 32.20
C THR A 54 -17.67 15.04 31.61
N VAL A 55 -18.97 15.40 31.73
CA VAL A 55 -19.48 16.79 31.69
C VAL A 55 -20.78 16.86 32.52
N GLN A 56 -20.97 17.93 33.30
CA GLN A 56 -22.03 18.09 34.31
C GLN A 56 -23.40 18.56 33.76
N ASP A 57 -23.50 19.06 32.52
CA ASP A 57 -24.77 19.46 31.88
C ASP A 57 -25.14 18.53 30.71
N ILE A 58 -26.34 17.95 30.76
CA ILE A 58 -26.84 16.91 29.84
C ILE A 58 -27.13 17.48 28.45
N ALA A 59 -27.65 18.70 28.34
CA ALA A 59 -28.01 19.32 27.07
C ALA A 59 -26.77 19.76 26.28
N SER A 60 -25.83 20.42 26.95
CA SER A 60 -24.52 20.79 26.38
C SER A 60 -23.71 19.55 25.98
N ARG A 61 -23.79 18.45 26.75
CA ARG A 61 -23.23 17.15 26.38
C ARG A 61 -23.80 16.59 25.10
N ALA A 62 -25.13 16.59 24.96
CA ALA A 62 -25.79 15.97 23.82
C ALA A 62 -25.38 16.68 22.51
N GLY A 63 -25.35 18.02 22.51
CA GLY A 63 -24.92 18.81 21.35
C GLY A 63 -23.44 18.63 21.02
N ALA A 64 -22.54 18.78 22.00
CA ALA A 64 -21.11 18.61 21.79
C ALA A 64 -20.73 17.18 21.36
N HIS A 65 -21.41 16.18 21.93
CA HIS A 65 -21.19 14.78 21.57
C HIS A 65 -21.69 14.45 20.15
N ALA A 66 -22.83 15.01 19.73
CA ALA A 66 -23.31 14.87 18.36
C ALA A 66 -22.30 15.46 17.35
N LEU A 67 -21.84 16.70 17.59
CA LEU A 67 -20.83 17.35 16.75
C LEU A 67 -19.51 16.57 16.68
N TRP A 68 -19.05 16.04 17.81
CA TRP A 68 -17.84 15.20 17.85
C TRP A 68 -18.03 13.89 17.08
N ARG A 69 -19.20 13.23 17.20
CA ARG A 69 -19.51 12.02 16.44
C ARG A 69 -19.56 12.27 14.94
N ASP A 70 -20.15 13.39 14.53
CA ASP A 70 -20.22 13.78 13.11
C ASP A 70 -18.81 14.06 12.54
N ASP A 71 -17.95 14.79 13.28
CA ASP A 71 -16.54 15.00 12.89
C ASP A 71 -15.78 13.68 12.76
N MET A 72 -15.92 12.78 13.75
CA MET A 72 -15.28 11.47 13.72
C MET A 72 -15.80 10.59 12.57
N ALA A 73 -17.10 10.64 12.28
CA ALA A 73 -17.69 9.94 11.14
C ALA A 73 -17.15 10.47 9.79
N ALA A 74 -17.04 11.79 9.65
CA ALA A 74 -16.47 12.43 8.46
C ALA A 74 -14.99 12.04 8.26
N ARG A 75 -14.18 12.07 9.33
CA ARG A 75 -12.78 11.62 9.29
C ARG A 75 -12.66 10.15 8.90
N ARG A 76 -13.51 9.29 9.45
CA ARG A 76 -13.54 7.86 9.10
C ARG A 76 -13.92 7.65 7.64
N ALA A 77 -14.88 8.41 7.10
CA ALA A 77 -15.24 8.35 5.69
C ALA A 77 -14.06 8.73 4.78
N ASN A 78 -13.32 9.78 5.14
CA ASN A 78 -12.11 10.19 4.42
C ASN A 78 -11.03 9.10 4.43
N LEU A 79 -10.76 8.51 5.60
CA LEU A 79 -9.81 7.40 5.75
C LEU A 79 -10.24 6.17 4.95
N ASN A 80 -11.52 5.81 4.92
CA ASN A 80 -12.03 4.72 4.10
C ASN A 80 -11.78 4.98 2.60
N GLY A 81 -11.97 6.22 2.15
CA GLY A 81 -11.62 6.63 0.79
C GLY A 81 -10.13 6.52 0.50
N GLU A 82 -9.28 6.84 1.47
CA GLU A 82 -7.82 6.67 1.37
C GLU A 82 -7.41 5.19 1.31
N ILE A 83 -7.98 4.34 2.18
CA ILE A 83 -7.75 2.90 2.19
C ILE A 83 -8.12 2.30 0.82
N ALA A 84 -9.25 2.71 0.24
CA ALA A 84 -9.66 2.26 -1.09
C ALA A 84 -8.63 2.65 -2.16
N ARG A 85 -8.13 3.89 -2.15
CA ARG A 85 -7.05 4.33 -3.06
C ARG A 85 -5.76 3.55 -2.85
N CYS A 86 -5.38 3.29 -1.59
CA CYS A 86 -4.20 2.50 -1.26
C CYS A 86 -4.32 1.05 -1.77
N ARG A 87 -5.49 0.41 -1.67
CA ARG A 87 -5.74 -0.94 -2.20
C ARG A 87 -5.59 -1.01 -3.72
N VAL A 88 -6.14 -0.01 -4.43
CA VAL A 88 -5.97 0.08 -5.89
C VAL A 88 -4.50 0.25 -6.26
N ALA A 89 -3.78 1.15 -5.56
CA ALA A 89 -2.35 1.35 -5.79
C ALA A 89 -1.52 0.09 -5.48
N GLU A 90 -1.80 -0.61 -4.37
CA GLU A 90 -1.13 -1.87 -4.00
C GLU A 90 -1.31 -2.93 -5.10
N GLU A 91 -2.54 -3.09 -5.62
CA GLU A 91 -2.82 -4.07 -6.67
C GLU A 91 -2.11 -3.71 -7.99
N GLN A 92 -2.04 -2.42 -8.34
CA GLN A 92 -1.29 -1.96 -9.51
C GLN A 92 0.21 -2.27 -9.39
N VAL A 93 0.80 -1.99 -8.23
CA VAL A 93 2.23 -2.25 -7.99
C VAL A 93 2.50 -3.75 -7.90
N LYS A 94 1.60 -4.54 -7.30
CA LYS A 94 1.68 -6.01 -7.28
C LYS A 94 1.72 -6.59 -8.70
N LYS A 95 0.85 -6.11 -9.59
CA LYS A 95 0.89 -6.50 -11.01
C LYS A 95 2.20 -6.09 -11.69
N ALA A 96 2.75 -4.92 -11.37
CA ALA A 96 4.05 -4.50 -11.86
C ALA A 96 5.19 -5.41 -11.37
N ALA A 97 5.19 -5.76 -10.08
CA ALA A 97 6.16 -6.68 -9.48
C ALA A 97 6.09 -8.08 -10.08
N LEU A 98 4.89 -8.63 -10.31
CA LEU A 98 4.72 -9.91 -10.99
C LEU A 98 5.28 -9.89 -12.41
N ARG A 99 5.06 -8.80 -13.16
CA ARG A 99 5.64 -8.64 -14.51
C ARG A 99 7.16 -8.54 -14.47
N ALA A 100 7.71 -7.77 -13.52
CA ALA A 100 9.16 -7.66 -13.35
C ALA A 100 9.80 -9.00 -12.98
N PHE A 101 9.18 -9.74 -12.05
CA PHE A 101 9.59 -11.07 -11.66
C PHE A 101 9.59 -12.04 -12.86
N GLY A 102 8.50 -12.06 -13.64
CA GLY A 102 8.41 -12.91 -14.84
C GLY A 102 9.52 -12.61 -15.85
N ARG A 103 9.84 -11.32 -16.09
CA ARG A 103 10.95 -10.91 -16.96
C ARG A 103 12.30 -11.36 -16.43
N GLN A 104 12.54 -11.16 -15.13
CA GLN A 104 13.79 -11.55 -14.47
C GLN A 104 14.00 -13.07 -14.54
N ALA A 105 12.95 -13.86 -14.26
CA ALA A 105 12.98 -15.31 -14.34
C ALA A 105 13.22 -15.80 -15.77
N ALA A 106 12.55 -15.20 -16.76
CA ALA A 106 12.74 -15.54 -18.18
C ALA A 106 14.19 -15.27 -18.64
N LEU A 107 14.75 -14.11 -18.28
CA LEU A 107 16.14 -13.76 -18.63
C LEU A 107 17.16 -14.66 -17.93
N ARG A 108 16.94 -14.98 -16.64
CA ARG A 108 17.77 -15.94 -15.91
C ARG A 108 17.77 -17.31 -16.59
N ASN A 109 16.58 -17.83 -16.91
CA ASN A 109 16.45 -19.12 -17.60
C ASN A 109 17.11 -19.12 -18.99
N LEU A 110 17.09 -18.00 -19.71
CA LEU A 110 17.80 -17.86 -20.99
C LEU A 110 19.32 -17.86 -20.79
N LEU A 111 19.83 -17.17 -19.77
CA LEU A 111 21.26 -17.17 -19.46
C LEU A 111 21.77 -18.53 -19.04
N ASP A 112 21.00 -19.26 -18.22
CA ASP A 112 21.35 -20.60 -17.77
C ASP A 112 21.44 -21.59 -18.94
N LYS A 113 20.67 -21.37 -20.01
CA LYS A 113 20.72 -22.18 -21.25
C LYS A 113 21.88 -21.83 -22.18
N VAL A 114 22.55 -20.69 -21.99
CA VAL A 114 23.62 -20.20 -22.88
C VAL A 114 24.99 -20.13 -22.18
N ARG A 115 25.02 -20.43 -20.88
CA ARG A 115 26.24 -20.80 -20.15
C ARG A 115 26.67 -22.20 -20.54
#